data_AF-A0A2V8N839-F1
#
_entry.id   AF-A0A2V8N839-F1
#
_cell.length_a   1.000
_cell.length_b   1.000
_cell.length_c   1.000
_cell.angle_alpha   90.00
_cell.angle_beta   90.00
_cell.angle_gamma   90.00
#
_symmetry.space_group_name_H-M   'P 1'
#
loop_
_entity.id
_entity.type
_entity.pdbx_description
1 polymer ?
#
loop_
_entity_poly.entity_id
_entity_poly.type
_entity_poly.pdbx_seq_one_letter_code
_entity_poly.pdbx_strand_id
1 'polypeptide(L)' 'MAKNETRRIAPSVLKADKDAFNALKAIPDYAPSNSDYTVAKVETARAKMEEAQALEAQAKAAADAARDNAVAAEWDYHNA' A
#
# COMPACT_ATOMS: atom_id res chain seq x y z
N MET A 1 6.59 -21.05 10.26
CA MET A 1 5.50 -20.24 10.86
C MET A 1 4.50 -19.93 9.75
N ALA A 2 3.20 -20.11 9.97
CA ALA A 2 2.19 -19.79 8.98
C ALA A 2 2.13 -18.26 8.77
N LYS A 3 2.19 -17.80 7.51
CA LYS A 3 2.05 -16.38 7.17
C LYS A 3 0.56 -16.03 7.23
N ASN A 4 0.21 -14.99 7.99
CA ASN A 4 -1.16 -14.47 8.00
C ASN A 4 -1.28 -13.36 6.95
N GLU A 5 -1.68 -13.73 5.74
CA GLU A 5 -1.71 -12.86 4.56
C GLU A 5 -2.96 -11.97 4.50
N THR A 6 -3.89 -12.10 5.45
CA THR A 6 -5.07 -11.22 5.56
C THR A 6 -4.82 -10.01 6.45
N ARG A 7 -3.64 -9.94 7.10
CA ARG A 7 -3.26 -8.83 7.98
C ARG A 7 -2.27 -7.91 7.29
N ARG A 8 -2.39 -6.62 7.59
CA ARG A 8 -1.42 -5.62 7.13
C ARG A 8 -0.04 -5.93 7.71
N ILE A 9 0.97 -5.86 6.85
CA ILE A 9 2.37 -5.94 7.26
C ILE A 9 2.70 -4.73 8.15
N ALA A 10 3.45 -4.95 9.23
CA ALA A 10 3.89 -3.88 10.10
C ALA A 10 4.72 -2.85 9.32
N PRO A 11 4.53 -1.54 9.54
CA PRO A 11 5.28 -0.51 8.82
C PRO A 11 6.81 -0.64 8.92
N SER A 12 7.32 -1.12 10.06
CA SER A 12 8.75 -1.37 10.27
C SER A 12 9.30 -2.46 9.36
N VAL A 13 8.50 -3.50 9.08
CA VAL A 13 8.88 -4.58 8.17
C VAL A 13 8.88 -4.08 6.72
N LEU A 14 7.83 -3.35 6.30
CA LEU A 14 7.83 -2.73 4.97
C LEU A 14 8.98 -1.73 4.77
N LYS A 15 9.39 -1.03 5.83
CA LYS A 15 10.55 -0.14 5.78
C LYS A 15 11.84 -0.94 5.57
N ALA A 16 12.04 -2.03 6.33
CA ALA A 16 13.17 -2.93 6.15
C ALA A 16 13.20 -3.54 4.74
N ASP A 17 12.05 -3.94 4.20
CA ASP A 17 11.94 -4.47 2.83
C ASP A 17 12.35 -3.43 1.78
N LYS A 18 11.93 -2.17 1.94
CA LYS A 18 12.34 -1.07 1.05
C LYS A 18 13.84 -0.79 1.16
N ASP A 19 14.40 -0.81 2.36
CA ASP A 19 15.83 -0.58 2.58
C ASP A 19 16.68 -1.72 1.99
N ALA A 20 16.23 -2.97 2.15
CA ALA A 20 16.84 -4.14 1.51
C ALA A 20 16.77 -4.06 -0.01
N PHE A 21 15.64 -3.61 -0.57
CA PHE A 21 15.50 -3.42 -2.01
C PHE A 21 16.44 -2.32 -2.56
N ASN A 22 16.61 -1.22 -1.81
CA ASN A 22 17.58 -0.18 -2.18
C ASN A 22 19.02 -0.71 -2.14
N ALA A 23 19.36 -1.54 -1.15
CA ALA A 23 20.66 -2.20 -1.10
C ALA A 23 20.86 -3.16 -2.29
N LEU A 24 19.84 -3.93 -2.67
CA LEU A 24 19.89 -4.81 -3.86
C LEU A 24 20.16 -4.02 -5.14
N LYS A 25 19.55 -2.84 -5.30
CA LYS A 25 19.82 -1.95 -6.45
C LYS A 25 21.25 -1.43 -6.52
N ALA A 26 21.94 -1.35 -5.38
CA ALA A 26 23.31 -0.87 -5.32
C ALA A 26 24.34 -1.94 -5.69
N ILE A 27 23.94 -3.21 -5.84
CA ILE A 27 24.83 -4.31 -6.25
C ILE A 27 24.93 -4.31 -7.78
N PRO A 28 26.12 -4.04 -8.37
CA PRO A 28 26.32 -4.12 -9.81
C PRO A 28 26.11 -5.56 -10.30
N ASP A 29 25.50 -5.71 -11.47
CA ASP A 29 25.30 -7.00 -12.14
C ASP A 29 24.58 -8.07 -11.28
N TYR A 30 23.69 -7.64 -10.39
CA TYR A 30 22.89 -8.56 -9.58
C TYR A 30 22.05 -9.49 -10.46
N ALA A 31 22.50 -10.73 -10.57
CA ALA A 31 21.85 -11.82 -11.30
C ALA A 31 21.51 -12.95 -10.31
N PRO A 32 20.28 -12.99 -9.76
CA PRO A 32 19.90 -14.05 -8.83
C PRO A 32 19.76 -15.38 -9.56
N SER A 33 20.18 -16.48 -8.91
CA SER A 33 20.02 -17.84 -9.45
C SER A 33 18.55 -18.20 -9.71
N ASN A 34 17.62 -17.59 -8.97
CA ASN A 34 16.19 -17.66 -9.26
C ASN A 34 15.73 -16.33 -9.89
N SER A 35 15.32 -16.42 -11.16
CA SER A 35 14.81 -15.31 -11.96
C SER A 35 13.52 -14.65 -11.43
N ASP A 36 12.87 -15.27 -10.43
CA ASP A 36 11.75 -14.67 -9.70
C ASP A 36 12.15 -13.53 -8.78
N TYR A 37 13.42 -13.45 -8.38
CA TYR A 37 13.91 -12.42 -7.45
C TYR A 37 14.71 -11.31 -8.13
N THR A 38 14.47 -11.08 -9.42
CA THR A 38 15.10 -9.96 -10.13
C THR A 38 14.65 -8.61 -9.57
N VAL A 39 15.54 -7.61 -9.64
CA VAL A 39 15.23 -6.23 -9.22
C VAL A 39 13.95 -5.72 -9.88
N ALA A 40 13.74 -6.03 -11.17
CA ALA A 40 12.56 -5.64 -11.92
C ALA A 40 11.25 -6.21 -11.35
N LYS A 41 11.25 -7.47 -10.88
CA LYS A 41 10.08 -8.08 -10.26
C LYS A 41 9.76 -7.44 -8.91
N VAL A 42 10.78 -7.20 -8.09
CA VAL A 42 10.59 -6.53 -6.78
C VAL A 42 10.15 -5.07 -6.97
N GLU A 43 10.68 -4.35 -7.97
CA GLU A 43 10.22 -3.00 -8.33
C GLU A 43 8.74 -3.00 -8.71
N THR A 44 8.33 -3.93 -9.58
CA THR A 44 6.94 -4.05 -10.03
C THR A 44 6.01 -4.35 -8.85
N ALA A 45 6.40 -5.25 -7.94
CA ALA A 45 5.62 -5.56 -6.75
C ALA A 45 5.50 -4.36 -5.80
N ARG A 46 6.60 -3.61 -5.59
CA ARG A 46 6.62 -2.38 -4.79
C ARG A 46 5.69 -1.32 -5.37
N ALA A 47 5.75 -1.09 -6.68
CA ALA A 47 4.90 -0.11 -7.37
C ALA A 47 3.41 -0.46 -7.24
N LYS A 48 3.03 -1.72 -7.48
CA LYS A 48 1.65 -2.20 -7.29
C LYS A 48 1.16 -2.03 -5.85
N MET A 49 2.01 -2.30 -4.87
CA MET A 49 1.68 -2.10 -3.47
C MET A 49 1.41 -0.62 -3.17
N GLU A 50 2.25 0.30 -3.65
CA GLU A 50 2.09 1.74 -3.42
C GLU A 50 0.83 2.28 -4.10
N GLU A 51 0.54 1.83 -5.32
CA GLU A 51 -0.71 2.15 -6.03
C GLU A 51 -1.94 1.67 -5.25
N ALA A 52 -1.95 0.42 -4.79
CA ALA A 52 -3.06 -0.12 -4.00
C ALA A 52 -3.26 0.63 -2.68
N GLN A 53 -2.17 1.03 -2.01
CA GLN A 53 -2.24 1.83 -0.78
C GLN A 53 -2.80 3.24 -1.03
N ALA A 54 -2.45 3.86 -2.17
CA ALA A 54 -3.00 5.16 -2.55
C ALA A 54 -4.51 5.07 -2.84
N LEU A 55 -4.94 4.03 -3.57
CA LEU A 55 -6.36 3.78 -3.85
C LEU A 55 -7.17 3.50 -2.57
N GLU A 56 -6.62 2.74 -1.62
CA GLU A 56 -7.23 2.52 -0.30
C GLU A 56 -7.46 3.86 0.42
N ALA A 57 -6.44 4.72 0.47
CA ALA A 57 -6.54 6.02 1.13
C ALA A 57 -7.58 6.92 0.47
N GLN A 58 -7.63 6.94 -0.87
CA GLN A 58 -8.62 7.69 -1.63
C GLN A 58 -10.05 7.19 -1.36
N ALA A 59 -10.26 5.87 -1.36
CA ALA A 59 -11.56 5.28 -1.10
C ALA A 59 -12.06 5.60 0.33
N LYS A 60 -11.16 5.57 1.32
CA LYS A 60 -11.49 5.96 2.69
C LYS A 60 -11.91 7.44 2.76
N ALA A 61 -11.15 8.33 2.14
CA ALA A 61 -11.48 9.75 2.11
C ALA A 61 -12.83 10.02 1.43
N ALA A 62 -13.14 9.29 0.35
CA ALA A 62 -14.43 9.40 -0.33
C ALA A 62 -15.60 8.93 0.56
N ALA A 63 -15.42 7.84 1.31
CA ALA A 63 -16.42 7.35 2.26
C ALA A 63 -16.64 8.33 3.43
N ASP A 64 -15.56 8.92 3.96
CA ASP A 64 -15.65 9.95 4.99
C ASP A 64 -16.40 11.19 4.48
N ALA A 65 -16.10 11.67 3.27
CA ALA A 65 -16.81 12.79 2.65
C ALA A 65 -18.31 12.49 2.40
N ALA A 66 -18.64 11.27 1.96
CA ALA A 66 -20.02 10.85 1.76
C ALA A 66 -20.81 10.83 3.09
N ARG A 67 -20.18 10.37 4.18
CA ARG A 67 -20.76 10.44 5.53
C ARG A 67 -21.02 11.88 5.94
N ASP A 68 -20.05 12.75 5.76
CA ASP A 68 -20.16 14.16 6.18
C ASP A 68 -21.29 14.88 5.42
N ASN A 69 -21.44 14.60 4.12
CA ASN A 69 -22.57 15.11 3.32
C ASN A 69 -23.92 14.56 3.78
N ALA A 70 -24.01 13.28 4.15
CA ALA A 70 -25.24 12.70 4.67
C ALA A 70 -25.66 13.37 5.98
N VAL A 71 -24.71 13.57 6.90
CA VAL A 71 -24.94 14.27 8.16
C VAL A 71 -25.43 15.70 7.91
N ALA A 72 -24.81 16.43 6.98
CA ALA A 72 -25.27 17.77 6.63
C ALA A 72 -26.73 17.77 6.11
N ALA A 73 -27.06 16.85 5.21
CA ALA A 73 -28.42 16.73 4.67
C ALA A 73 -29.46 16.33 5.74
N GLU A 74 -29.09 15.48 6.70
CA GLU A 74 -29.94 15.14 7.85
C GLU A 74 -30.27 16.37 8.70
N TRP A 75 -29.26 17.22 8.96
CA TRP A 75 -29.46 18.47 9.70
C TRP A 75 -30.32 19.47 8.93
N ASP A 76 -30.09 19.61 7.62
CA ASP A 76 -30.91 20.47 6.77
C ASP A 76 -32.38 20.03 6.81
N TYR A 77 -32.64 18.72 6.77
CA TYR A 77 -33.99 18.18 6.91
C TYR A 77 -34.58 18.41 8.31
N HIS A 78 -33.80 18.20 9.37
CA HIS A 78 -34.26 18.40 10.75
C HIS A 78 -34.67 19.85 11.03
N ASN A 79 -33.98 20.81 10.42
CA ASN A 79 -34.19 22.24 10.65
C ASN A 79 -35.28 22.87 9.76
N ALA A 80 -35.81 22.14 8.78
CA ALA A 80 -36.87 22.59 7.87
C ALA A 80 -38.26 22.41 8.46
#